data_AF-A0A7X3A8F4-F1
#
_entry.id   AF-A0A7X3A8F4-F1
#
_cell.length_a   1.000
_cell.length_b   1.000
_cell.length_c   1.000
_cell.angle_alpha   90.00
_cell.angle_beta   90.00
_cell.angle_gamma   90.00
#
_symmetry.space_group_name_H-M   'P 1'
#
loop_
_entity.id
_entity.type
_entity.pdbx_description
1 polymer ?
#
loop_
_entity_poly.entity_id
_entity_poly.type
_entity_poly.pdbx_seq_one_letter_code
_entity_poly.pdbx_strand_id
1 'polypeptide(L)'
;MNIKRFGLSLFLLALLTTFIIGCSKNQQKDEEIIFFAEGENWNAQFTTTTTQTSKENIVIDYFYKGNISELSSSNEIVFSYGTANGSIAEPLHIDKIDKAHFSIEFEGDLIHGEDKLVNIVGKSNENIMSIIEWNDKSETLHLTQFVRK
;
A
#
# COMPACT_ATOMS: atom_id res chain seq x y z
N MET A 1 -44.73 24.30 54.35
CA MET A 1 -43.46 23.67 53.92
C MET A 1 -43.73 22.91 52.63
N ASN A 2 -43.34 23.47 51.48
CA ASN A 2 -43.78 23.05 50.14
C ASN A 2 -42.96 21.85 49.63
N ILE A 3 -43.44 20.63 49.89
CA ILE A 3 -42.84 19.36 49.46
C ILE A 3 -42.83 19.20 47.92
N LYS A 4 -43.61 20.00 47.19
CA LYS A 4 -43.72 19.90 45.72
C LYS A 4 -42.54 20.50 44.93
N ARG A 5 -41.58 21.18 45.57
CA ARG A 5 -40.43 21.79 44.87
C ARG A 5 -39.16 20.93 44.81
N PHE A 6 -39.09 19.85 45.60
CA PHE A 6 -37.88 19.02 45.67
C PHE A 6 -37.86 17.85 44.66
N GLY A 7 -39.02 17.40 44.18
CA GLY A 7 -39.11 16.27 43.25
C GLY A 7 -38.75 16.61 41.79
N LEU A 8 -38.99 17.85 41.36
CA LEU A 8 -38.78 18.26 39.97
C LEU A 8 -37.28 18.45 39.62
N SER A 9 -36.46 18.80 40.62
CA SER A 9 -35.01 18.99 40.46
C SER A 9 -34.27 17.66 40.29
N LEU A 10 -34.70 16.61 40.98
CA LEU A 10 -34.05 15.29 40.93
C LEU A 10 -34.31 14.56 39.60
N PHE A 11 -35.49 14.77 38.99
CA PHE A 11 -35.86 14.17 37.70
C PHE A 11 -35.08 14.79 36.53
N LEU A 12 -34.74 16.08 36.62
CA LEU A 12 -33.92 16.78 35.62
C LEU A 12 -32.44 16.38 35.68
N LEU A 13 -31.93 16.01 36.86
CA LEU A 13 -30.53 15.57 37.02
C LEU A 13 -30.30 14.13 36.49
N ALA A 14 -31.32 13.26 36.58
CA ALA A 14 -31.23 11.89 36.07
C ALA A 14 -31.24 11.80 34.54
N LEU A 15 -31.95 12.72 33.87
CA LEU A 15 -32.06 12.78 32.40
C LEU A 15 -30.78 13.28 31.69
N LEU A 16 -29.83 13.87 32.42
CA LEU A 16 -28.58 14.39 31.86
C LEU A 16 -27.44 13.36 31.81
N THR A 17 -27.64 12.14 32.31
CA THR A 17 -26.58 11.12 32.41
C THR A 17 -26.61 10.04 31.31
N THR A 18 -27.59 10.06 30.40
CA THR A 18 -27.71 9.05 29.33
C THR A 18 -27.00 9.41 28.03
N PHE A 19 -26.23 10.50 27.96
CA PHE A 19 -25.71 11.05 26.69
C PHE A 19 -24.21 10.92 26.44
N ILE A 20 -23.47 10.08 27.18
CA ILE A 20 -22.04 9.87 26.88
C ILE A 20 -21.63 8.40 27.02
N ILE A 21 -22.37 7.50 26.38
CA ILE A 21 -21.71 6.32 25.78
C ILE A 21 -21.42 6.71 24.34
N GLY A 22 -20.50 7.67 24.21
CA GLY A 22 -19.78 7.84 22.96
C GLY A 22 -19.01 6.55 22.76
N CYS A 23 -19.52 5.68 21.88
CA CYS A 23 -18.67 4.74 21.18
C CYS A 23 -17.60 5.59 20.50
N SER A 24 -16.49 5.83 21.22
CA SER A 24 -15.21 6.11 20.60
C SER A 24 -14.93 4.86 19.78
N LYS A 25 -15.47 4.82 18.56
CA LYS A 25 -14.85 4.05 17.50
C LYS A 25 -13.43 4.60 17.51
N ASN A 26 -12.51 3.83 18.10
CA ASN A 26 -11.12 3.86 17.68
C ASN A 26 -11.22 3.67 16.17
N GLN A 27 -11.26 4.77 15.42
CA GLN A 27 -10.84 4.74 14.04
C GLN A 27 -9.39 4.35 14.15
N GLN A 28 -9.15 3.05 14.02
CA GLN A 28 -7.82 2.52 13.77
C GLN A 28 -7.32 3.37 12.60
N LYS A 29 -6.37 4.26 12.88
CA LYS A 29 -5.79 5.12 11.86
C LYS A 29 -5.10 4.14 10.94
N ASP A 30 -5.65 3.96 9.74
CA ASP A 30 -5.07 3.06 8.75
C ASP A 30 -3.61 3.48 8.56
N GLU A 31 -2.70 2.64 9.05
CA GLU A 31 -1.28 2.91 8.97
C GLU A 31 -0.88 2.82 7.48
N GLU A 32 -0.34 3.93 6.96
CA GLU A 32 0.20 3.97 5.62
C GLU A 32 1.53 3.21 5.61
N ILE A 33 1.61 2.19 4.75
CA ILE A 33 2.78 1.34 4.58
C ILE A 33 3.36 1.64 3.21
N ILE A 34 4.66 1.90 3.19
CA ILE A 34 5.40 2.15 1.96
C ILE A 34 6.39 1.01 1.77
N PHE A 35 6.27 0.35 0.62
CA PHE A 35 7.28 -0.56 0.08
C PHE A 35 8.23 0.24 -0.80
N PHE A 36 9.53 0.10 -0.58
CA PHE A 36 10.55 0.82 -1.34
C PHE A 36 11.81 -0.02 -1.57
N ALA A 37 12.40 0.15 -2.74
CA ALA A 37 13.75 -0.27 -3.05
C ALA A 37 14.45 0.75 -3.91
N GLU A 38 15.75 0.91 -3.66
CA GLU A 38 16.69 1.59 -4.54
C GLU A 38 17.67 0.56 -5.07
N GLY A 39 17.76 0.49 -6.40
CA GLY A 39 18.74 -0.33 -7.10
C GLY A 39 19.82 0.50 -7.79
N GLU A 40 20.55 -0.13 -8.70
CA GLU A 40 21.59 0.50 -9.50
C GLU A 40 20.97 1.49 -10.51
N ASN A 41 19.99 1.02 -11.29
CA ASN A 41 19.39 1.83 -12.36
C ASN A 41 17.95 2.27 -12.05
N TRP A 42 17.27 1.61 -11.13
CA TRP A 42 15.86 1.86 -10.84
C TRP A 42 15.59 2.08 -9.35
N ASN A 43 14.63 2.97 -9.06
CA ASN A 43 13.92 2.99 -7.79
C ASN A 43 12.50 2.47 -8.01
N ALA A 44 11.96 1.75 -7.04
CA ALA A 44 10.56 1.34 -7.05
C ALA A 44 9.89 1.68 -5.72
N GLN A 45 8.66 2.18 -5.78
CA GLN A 45 7.83 2.36 -4.59
C GLN A 45 6.40 1.86 -4.81
N PHE A 46 5.77 1.42 -3.73
CA PHE A 46 4.35 1.11 -3.67
C PHE A 46 3.82 1.54 -2.29
N THR A 47 2.69 2.23 -2.28
CA THR A 47 2.05 2.71 -1.04
C THR A 47 0.71 2.02 -0.87
N THR A 48 0.47 1.51 0.33
CA THR A 48 -0.75 0.80 0.71
C THR A 48 -1.16 1.10 2.14
N THR A 49 -2.32 0.59 2.56
CA THR A 49 -2.76 0.58 3.96
C THR A 49 -2.94 -0.85 4.44
N THR A 50 -2.92 -1.04 5.76
CA THR A 50 -3.24 -2.35 6.39
C THR A 50 -4.66 -2.85 6.10
N THR A 51 -5.55 -2.00 5.58
CA THR A 51 -6.95 -2.29 5.28
C THR A 51 -7.23 -2.60 3.81
N GLN A 52 -6.25 -2.40 2.93
CA GLN A 52 -6.38 -2.68 1.50
C GLN A 52 -6.58 -4.18 1.25
N THR A 53 -7.54 -4.51 0.38
CA THR A 53 -7.97 -5.90 0.14
C THR A 53 -7.38 -6.50 -1.13
N SER A 54 -7.38 -7.83 -1.20
CA SER A 54 -6.86 -8.67 -2.30
C SER A 54 -7.43 -8.40 -3.69
N LYS A 55 -8.58 -7.73 -3.76
CA LYS A 55 -9.31 -7.47 -5.01
C LYS A 55 -8.92 -6.15 -5.64
N GLU A 56 -8.05 -5.38 -4.99
CA GLU A 56 -7.60 -4.10 -5.50
C GLU A 56 -6.30 -4.28 -6.26
N ASN A 57 -6.22 -3.63 -7.41
CA ASN A 57 -4.97 -3.51 -8.14
C ASN A 57 -3.98 -2.69 -7.33
N ILE A 58 -2.71 -3.05 -7.45
CA ILE A 58 -1.59 -2.29 -6.88
C ILE A 58 -0.96 -1.45 -7.98
N VAL A 59 -0.43 -0.29 -7.61
CA VAL A 59 0.35 0.54 -8.53
C VAL A 59 1.77 0.65 -7.98
N ILE A 60 2.72 0.10 -8.72
CA ILE A 60 4.14 0.25 -8.41
C ILE A 60 4.69 1.37 -9.29
N ASP A 61 5.25 2.40 -8.66
CA ASP A 61 5.93 3.50 -9.32
C ASP A 61 7.41 3.16 -9.50
N TYR A 62 7.88 3.19 -10.73
CA TYR A 62 9.26 2.95 -11.14
C TYR A 62 9.91 4.23 -11.63
N PHE A 63 11.11 4.53 -11.14
CA PHE A 63 11.90 5.70 -11.52
C PHE A 63 13.29 5.28 -12.01
N TYR A 64 13.59 5.57 -13.27
CA TYR A 64 14.92 5.33 -13.83
C TYR A 64 15.91 6.40 -13.35
N LYS A 65 17.08 5.96 -12.89
CA LYS A 65 18.17 6.79 -12.37
C LYS A 65 19.16 7.22 -13.45
N GLY A 66 19.21 6.49 -14.56
CA GLY A 66 20.12 6.75 -15.68
C GLY A 66 19.62 7.84 -16.63
N ASN A 67 20.29 7.96 -17.78
CA ASN A 67 19.88 8.91 -18.81
C ASN A 67 18.68 8.38 -19.61
N ILE A 68 17.62 9.16 -19.72
CA ILE A 68 16.43 8.81 -20.49
C ILE A 68 16.74 8.39 -21.94
N SER A 69 17.80 8.92 -22.56
CA SER A 69 18.19 8.52 -23.92
C SER A 69 18.55 7.05 -24.04
N GLU A 70 19.06 6.43 -22.97
CA GLU A 70 19.35 5.00 -22.91
C GLU A 70 18.07 4.18 -22.86
N LEU A 71 17.05 4.65 -22.14
CA LEU A 71 15.75 3.99 -22.12
C LEU A 71 15.00 4.17 -23.44
N SER A 72 15.02 5.36 -24.03
CA SER A 72 14.35 5.64 -25.30
C SER A 72 14.96 4.91 -26.50
N SER A 73 16.16 4.32 -26.37
CA SER A 73 16.70 3.39 -27.36
C SER A 73 16.20 1.96 -27.20
N SER A 74 15.49 1.64 -26.12
CA SER A 74 14.85 0.34 -25.93
C SER A 74 13.59 0.24 -26.76
N ASN A 75 13.33 -0.94 -27.31
CA ASN A 75 12.07 -1.21 -27.99
C ASN A 75 10.92 -1.40 -26.99
N GLU A 76 11.25 -1.89 -25.79
CA GLU A 76 10.31 -2.33 -24.77
C GLU A 76 10.97 -2.28 -23.39
N ILE A 77 10.16 -2.02 -22.37
CA ILE A 77 10.50 -2.30 -20.97
C ILE A 77 9.46 -3.25 -20.42
N VAL A 78 9.90 -4.32 -19.77
CA VAL A 78 9.04 -5.31 -19.14
C VAL A 78 9.12 -5.16 -17.63
N PHE A 79 7.96 -5.05 -16.98
CA PHE A 79 7.83 -4.97 -15.53
C PHE A 79 7.10 -6.20 -15.00
N SER A 80 7.66 -6.84 -13.99
CA SER A 80 7.01 -7.93 -13.26
C SER A 80 7.14 -7.71 -11.77
N TYR A 81 6.22 -8.26 -10.98
CA TYR A 81 6.35 -8.27 -9.54
C TYR A 81 5.93 -9.63 -8.96
N GLY A 82 6.35 -9.90 -7.74
CA GLY A 82 6.07 -11.15 -7.07
C GLY A 82 6.44 -11.13 -5.60
N THR A 83 6.39 -12.31 -4.99
CA THR A 83 6.91 -12.54 -3.64
C THR A 83 8.27 -13.20 -3.71
N ALA A 84 9.10 -13.02 -2.68
CA ALA A 84 10.39 -13.69 -2.57
C ALA A 84 10.29 -15.24 -2.58
N ASN A 85 9.10 -15.80 -2.36
CA ASN A 85 8.83 -17.24 -2.36
C ASN A 85 8.57 -17.82 -3.76
N GLY A 86 8.65 -17.01 -4.81
CA GLY A 86 8.69 -17.49 -6.21
C GLY A 86 7.40 -17.33 -7.01
N SER A 87 6.32 -16.80 -6.42
CA SER A 87 5.15 -16.39 -7.20
C SER A 87 5.44 -15.07 -7.91
N ILE A 88 5.24 -15.02 -9.23
CA ILE A 88 5.43 -13.84 -10.07
C ILE A 88 4.13 -13.59 -10.83
N ALA A 89 3.66 -12.34 -10.82
CA ALA A 89 2.49 -11.89 -11.55
C ALA A 89 2.75 -11.87 -13.06
N GLU A 90 1.69 -11.71 -13.85
CA GLU A 90 1.84 -11.54 -15.30
C GLU A 90 2.72 -10.30 -15.62
N PRO A 91 3.74 -10.44 -16.49
CA PRO A 91 4.56 -9.33 -16.91
C PRO A 91 3.76 -8.27 -17.68
N LEU A 92 4.11 -7.00 -17.47
CA LEU A 92 3.54 -5.87 -18.20
C LEU A 92 4.58 -5.21 -19.09
N HIS A 93 4.18 -5.02 -20.34
CA HIS A 93 5.03 -4.61 -21.44
C HIS A 93 4.76 -3.15 -21.84
N ILE A 94 5.80 -2.33 -21.89
CA ILE A 94 5.72 -0.90 -22.22
C ILE A 94 6.61 -0.56 -23.41
N ASP A 95 5.98 -0.30 -24.55
CA ASP A 95 6.69 -0.02 -25.81
C ASP A 95 6.93 1.49 -26.04
N LYS A 96 6.19 2.34 -25.32
CA LYS A 96 6.30 3.80 -25.46
C LYS A 96 7.15 4.39 -24.34
N ILE A 97 8.42 4.64 -24.65
CA ILE A 97 9.42 5.07 -23.68
C ILE A 97 9.83 6.54 -23.94
N ASP A 98 9.02 7.46 -23.41
CA ASP A 98 9.20 8.91 -23.51
C ASP A 98 9.44 9.60 -22.16
N LYS A 99 9.54 8.82 -21.08
CA LYS A 99 9.62 9.30 -19.69
C LYS A 99 10.48 8.37 -18.84
N ALA A 100 11.00 8.89 -17.73
CA ALA A 100 11.80 8.14 -16.76
C ALA A 100 10.96 7.58 -15.58
N HIS A 101 9.65 7.88 -15.55
CA HIS A 101 8.73 7.46 -14.50
C HIS A 101 7.57 6.64 -15.08
N PHE A 102 7.35 5.45 -14.52
CA PHE A 102 6.29 4.53 -14.93
C PHE A 102 5.46 4.13 -13.71
N SER A 103 4.15 4.36 -13.77
CA SER A 103 3.20 3.83 -12.80
C SER A 103 2.56 2.61 -13.43
N ILE A 104 2.87 1.43 -12.91
CA ILE A 104 2.45 0.15 -13.47
C ILE A 104 1.43 -0.48 -12.54
N GLU A 105 0.23 -0.73 -13.08
CA GLU A 105 -0.89 -1.31 -12.36
C GLU A 105 -0.91 -2.83 -12.53
N PHE A 106 -0.82 -3.58 -11.43
CA PHE A 106 -0.91 -5.04 -11.43
C PHE A 106 -2.08 -5.52 -10.57
N GLU A 107 -2.56 -6.75 -10.80
CA GLU A 107 -3.43 -7.43 -9.84
C GLU A 107 -2.71 -7.57 -8.50
N GLY A 108 -3.38 -7.26 -7.38
CA GLY A 108 -2.77 -7.21 -6.03
C GLY A 108 -2.79 -8.52 -5.24
N ASP A 109 -3.17 -9.63 -5.86
CA ASP A 109 -3.43 -10.94 -5.25
C ASP A 109 -2.18 -11.58 -4.59
N LEU A 110 -0.98 -11.23 -5.07
CA LEU A 110 0.29 -11.68 -4.49
C LEU A 110 0.74 -10.86 -3.27
N ILE A 111 0.09 -9.74 -2.96
CA ILE A 111 0.44 -8.86 -1.82
C ILE A 111 -0.64 -8.93 -0.75
N HIS A 112 -1.88 -8.89 -1.21
CA HIS A 112 -3.09 -8.89 -0.43
C HIS A 112 -3.82 -10.21 -0.76
N GLY A 113 -3.68 -11.25 0.07
CA GLY A 113 -4.43 -12.50 -0.08
C GLY A 113 -5.65 -12.56 0.85
N GLU A 114 -6.78 -13.13 0.39
CA GLU A 114 -7.96 -13.40 1.25
C GLU A 114 -7.68 -14.50 2.27
N ASP A 115 -6.78 -15.43 1.94
CA ASP A 115 -6.27 -16.42 2.86
C ASP A 115 -4.98 -15.92 3.51
N LYS A 116 -4.80 -16.24 4.81
CA LYS A 116 -3.66 -15.89 5.67
C LYS A 116 -2.27 -16.27 5.11
N LEU A 117 -2.21 -16.88 3.94
CA LEU A 117 -1.03 -17.40 3.27
C LEU A 117 -0.24 -16.33 2.48
N VAL A 118 -0.87 -15.26 1.99
CA VAL A 118 -0.17 -14.21 1.20
C VAL A 118 -0.64 -12.80 1.58
N ASN A 119 -0.62 -12.48 2.86
CA ASN A 119 -0.66 -11.07 3.28
C ASN A 119 0.74 -10.69 3.79
N ILE A 120 1.49 -9.94 2.98
CA ILE A 120 2.84 -9.48 3.34
C ILE A 120 2.82 -8.08 3.98
N VAL A 121 1.69 -7.36 3.87
CA VAL A 121 1.54 -6.00 4.38
C VAL A 121 1.58 -5.99 5.90
N GLY A 122 2.45 -5.16 6.46
CA GLY A 122 2.71 -5.05 7.89
C GLY A 122 3.70 -6.09 8.44
N LYS A 123 4.19 -7.02 7.63
CA LYS A 123 5.19 -8.03 8.02
C LYS A 123 6.60 -7.60 7.61
N SER A 124 7.34 -6.96 8.51
CA SER A 124 8.65 -6.35 8.22
C SER A 124 9.72 -7.28 7.62
N ASN A 125 9.55 -8.60 7.70
CA ASN A 125 10.43 -9.61 7.12
C ASN A 125 10.03 -10.06 5.71
N GLU A 126 8.90 -9.59 5.19
CA GLU A 126 8.38 -9.90 3.87
C GLU A 126 8.59 -8.73 2.90
N ASN A 127 8.99 -9.06 1.68
CA ASN A 127 9.38 -8.10 0.65
C ASN A 127 8.62 -8.38 -0.65
N ILE A 128 8.39 -7.32 -1.44
CA ILE A 128 7.98 -7.47 -2.83
C ILE A 128 9.24 -7.65 -3.67
N MET A 129 9.26 -8.66 -4.53
CA MET A 129 10.28 -8.80 -5.56
C MET A 129 9.76 -8.14 -6.83
N SER A 130 10.47 -7.16 -7.37
CA SER A 130 10.16 -6.54 -8.65
C SER A 130 11.29 -6.79 -9.63
N ILE A 131 10.95 -7.14 -10.87
CA ILE A 131 11.89 -7.45 -11.94
C ILE A 131 11.61 -6.48 -13.10
N ILE A 132 12.64 -5.78 -13.54
CA ILE A 132 12.58 -4.84 -14.67
C ILE A 132 13.57 -5.29 -15.73
N GLU A 133 13.12 -5.43 -16.98
CA GLU A 133 13.95 -5.80 -18.12
C GLU A 133 13.92 -4.72 -19.22
N TRP A 134 15.08 -4.34 -19.74
CA TRP A 134 15.23 -3.34 -20.81
C TRP A 134 16.59 -3.48 -21.52
N ASN A 135 16.69 -3.31 -22.83
CA ASN A 135 17.97 -3.33 -23.58
C ASN A 135 18.93 -4.49 -23.22
N ASP A 136 18.42 -5.72 -23.16
CA ASP A 136 19.16 -6.93 -22.73
C ASP A 136 19.70 -6.87 -21.28
N LYS A 137 19.28 -5.88 -20.49
CA LYS A 137 19.56 -5.75 -19.06
C LYS A 137 18.34 -6.20 -18.26
N SER A 138 18.61 -6.67 -17.05
CA SER A 138 17.59 -6.99 -16.05
C SER A 138 18.07 -6.50 -14.70
N GLU A 139 17.13 -6.02 -13.89
CA GLU A 139 17.36 -5.61 -12.51
C GLU A 139 16.26 -6.14 -11.62
N THR A 140 16.64 -6.72 -10.49
CA THR A 140 15.71 -7.22 -9.47
C THR A 140 15.79 -6.35 -8.22
N LEU A 141 14.66 -5.80 -7.82
CA LEU A 141 14.50 -4.96 -6.64
C LEU A 141 13.72 -5.73 -5.56
N HIS A 142 14.23 -5.72 -4.33
CA HIS A 142 13.54 -6.28 -3.17
C HIS A 142 12.98 -5.15 -2.32
N LEU A 143 11.72 -4.78 -2.56
CA LEU A 143 11.07 -3.66 -1.87
C LEU A 143 10.79 -4.05 -0.43
N THR A 144 11.39 -3.29 0.48
CA THR A 144 11.21 -3.43 1.92
C THR A 144 10.17 -2.44 2.41
N GLN A 145 9.46 -2.80 3.48
CA GLN A 145 8.34 -2.01 3.97
C GLN A 145 8.68 -1.20 5.23
N PHE A 146 8.08 -0.01 5.33
CA PHE A 146 8.11 0.80 6.54
C PHE A 146 6.77 1.52 6.75
N VAL A 147 6.42 1.72 8.02
CA VAL A 147 5.20 2.44 8.42
C VAL A 147 5.49 3.94 8.40
N ARG A 148 4.69 4.71 7.65
CA ARG A 148 4.72 6.16 7.69
C ARG A 148 3.87 6.66 8.86
N LYS A 149 4.50 7.36 9.80
CA LYS A 149 3.87 7.86 11.03
C LYS A 149 3.23 9.24 10.85
#